data_AF-A0A499UYB7-F1
#
_entry.id   AF-A0A499UYB7-F1
#
_cell.length_a   1.000
_cell.length_b   1.000
_cell.length_c   1.000
_cell.angle_alpha   90.00
_cell.angle_beta   90.00
_cell.angle_gamma   90.00
#
_symmetry.space_group_name_H-M   'P 1'
#
loop_
_entity.id
_entity.type
_entity.pdbx_description
1 polymer ?
#
loop_
_entity_poly.entity_id
_entity_poly.type
_entity_poly.pdbx_seq_one_letter_code
_entity_poly.pdbx_strand_id
1 'polypeptide(L)'
;MTANGHAVSVQVPGCTLCATPGDFGPRNLSDPRSGLCPACIAAGKPTRDGLERAVMIVAGQSLAAAEALSLATAAPEELAYHLGAVKRGLRAVLQLLAPVEGTGR
;
A
#
# COMPACT_ATOMS: atom_id res chain seq x y z
N MET A 1 -10.83 50.38 18.28
CA MET A 1 -11.63 49.16 18.52
C MET A 1 -11.85 48.48 17.19
N THR A 2 -11.04 47.48 16.83
CA THR A 2 -11.19 46.70 15.60
C THR A 2 -11.50 45.26 15.99
N ALA A 3 -12.77 44.88 15.85
CA ALA A 3 -13.24 43.52 16.02
C ALA A 3 -12.86 42.71 14.77
N ASN A 4 -11.72 42.01 14.82
CA ASN A 4 -11.42 40.98 13.83
C ASN A 4 -12.11 39.68 14.26
N GLY A 5 -13.39 39.58 13.94
CA GLY A 5 -14.13 38.32 14.00
C GLY A 5 -13.60 37.38 12.91
N HIS A 6 -12.57 36.61 13.23
CA HIS A 6 -12.26 35.39 12.48
C HIS A 6 -13.45 34.45 12.68
N ALA A 7 -14.28 34.30 11.65
CA ALA A 7 -15.21 33.20 11.56
C ALA A 7 -14.38 31.92 11.58
N VAL A 8 -14.24 31.31 12.75
CA VAL A 8 -13.79 29.93 12.87
C VAL A 8 -14.82 29.12 12.11
N SER A 9 -14.47 28.66 10.91
CA SER A 9 -15.28 27.69 10.20
C SER A 9 -15.38 26.50 11.12
N VAL A 10 -16.54 26.32 11.77
CA VAL A 10 -16.85 25.11 12.50
C VAL A 10 -16.74 24.01 11.45
N GLN A 11 -15.63 23.28 11.46
CA GLN A 11 -15.44 22.12 10.60
C GLN A 11 -16.58 21.19 10.96
N VAL A 12 -17.59 21.15 10.09
CA VAL A 12 -18.67 20.18 10.21
C VAL A 12 -17.98 18.83 10.29
N PRO A 13 -18.25 18.03 11.33
CA PRO A 13 -17.67 16.70 11.44
C PRO A 13 -17.96 15.95 10.14
N GLY A 14 -16.91 15.51 9.46
CA GLY A 14 -17.05 14.85 8.18
C GLY A 14 -15.77 14.17 7.74
N CYS A 15 -15.92 13.27 6.77
CA CYS A 15 -14.81 12.54 6.19
C CYS A 15 -13.81 13.52 5.56
N THR A 16 -12.53 13.40 5.93
CA THR A 16 -11.47 14.28 5.42
C THR A 16 -11.17 14.11 3.93
N LEU A 17 -11.70 13.06 3.28
CA LEU A 17 -11.51 12.78 1.86
C LEU A 17 -12.72 13.14 0.99
N CYS A 18 -13.91 12.65 1.35
CA CYS A 18 -15.12 12.82 0.53
C CYS A 18 -16.12 13.83 1.11
N ALA A 19 -15.80 14.45 2.25
CA ALA A 19 -16.68 15.38 2.97
C ALA A 19 -18.07 14.81 3.36
N THR A 20 -18.25 13.47 3.34
CA THR A 20 -19.44 12.83 3.91
C THR A 20 -19.65 13.31 5.35
N PRO A 21 -20.82 13.83 5.72
CA PRO A 21 -21.10 14.26 7.09
C PRO A 21 -21.02 13.09 8.08
N GLY A 22 -20.50 13.33 9.28
CA GLY A 22 -20.39 12.35 10.36
C GLY A 22 -19.15 12.55 11.21
N ASP A 23 -19.18 12.05 12.45
CA ASP A 23 -17.98 12.04 13.30
C ASP A 23 -17.11 10.82 12.96
N PHE A 24 -15.97 11.07 12.32
CA PHE A 24 -14.97 10.05 11.98
C PHE A 24 -13.66 10.24 12.76
N GLY A 25 -13.70 11.05 13.83
CA GLY A 25 -12.53 11.40 14.64
C GLY A 25 -11.57 12.40 13.96
N PRO A 26 -10.58 12.90 14.72
CA PRO A 26 -9.61 13.87 14.21
C PRO A 26 -8.66 13.23 13.19
N ARG A 27 -8.16 14.07 12.27
CA ARG A 27 -7.08 13.68 11.35
C ARG A 27 -5.75 13.57 12.10
N ASN A 28 -5.14 12.40 12.05
CA ASN A 28 -3.78 12.11 12.50
C ASN A 28 -2.88 11.94 11.27
N LEU A 29 -1.85 12.78 11.14
CA LEU A 29 -0.94 12.75 9.98
C LEU A 29 -0.10 11.47 9.89
N SER A 30 0.08 10.75 11.00
CA SER A 30 0.80 9.47 11.04
C SER A 30 -0.09 8.27 10.72
N ASP A 31 -1.41 8.42 10.72
CA ASP A 31 -2.36 7.38 10.32
C ASP A 31 -3.14 7.83 9.07
N PRO A 32 -2.80 7.29 7.88
CA PRO A 32 -3.45 7.65 6.61
C PRO A 32 -4.95 7.42 6.59
N ARG A 33 -5.50 6.61 7.52
CA ARG A 33 -6.93 6.27 7.58
C ARG A 33 -7.71 7.08 8.61
N SER A 34 -7.04 7.85 9.46
CA SER A 34 -7.69 8.67 10.47
C SER A 34 -8.60 9.74 9.85
N GLY A 35 -9.79 9.95 10.43
CA GLY A 35 -10.76 10.91 9.91
C GLY A 35 -11.39 10.52 8.56
N LEU A 36 -11.26 9.26 8.10
CA LEU A 36 -11.93 8.75 6.90
C LEU A 36 -13.21 8.01 7.26
N CYS A 37 -14.27 8.18 6.46
CA CYS A 37 -15.45 7.34 6.57
C CYS A 37 -15.18 5.90 6.10
N PRO A 38 -16.00 4.91 6.51
CA PRO A 38 -15.82 3.51 6.12
C PRO A 38 -15.77 3.29 4.60
N ALA A 39 -16.54 4.07 3.82
CA ALA A 39 -16.53 3.99 2.36
C ALA A 39 -15.18 4.41 1.77
N CYS A 40 -14.59 5.51 2.26
CA CYS A 40 -13.26 5.95 1.83
C CYS A 40 -12.15 5.00 2.30
N ILE A 41 -12.28 4.42 3.49
CA ILE A 41 -11.36 3.38 3.97
C ILE A 41 -11.43 2.17 3.04
N ALA A 42 -12.64 1.70 2.69
CA ALA A 42 -12.84 0.59 1.79
C ALA A 42 -12.33 0.90 0.37
N ALA A 43 -12.61 2.09 -0.16
CA ALA A 43 -12.10 2.54 -1.45
C ALA A 43 -10.56 2.65 -1.49
N GLY A 44 -9.94 2.99 -0.36
CA GLY A 44 -8.49 3.04 -0.20
C GLY A 44 -7.84 1.69 0.13
N LYS A 45 -8.62 0.61 0.33
CA LYS A 45 -8.05 -0.73 0.47
C LYS A 45 -7.54 -1.19 -0.91
N PRO A 46 -6.31 -1.72 -0.99
CA PRO A 46 -5.85 -2.33 -2.22
C PRO A 46 -6.84 -3.40 -2.69
N THR A 47 -7.25 -3.33 -3.96
CA THR A 47 -8.03 -4.40 -4.58
C THR A 47 -7.14 -5.64 -4.76
N ARG A 48 -7.75 -6.82 -4.88
CA ARG A 48 -7.01 -8.05 -5.19
C ARG A 48 -6.17 -7.88 -6.46
N ASP A 49 -6.78 -7.40 -7.53
CA ASP A 49 -6.10 -7.15 -8.81
C ASP A 49 -4.94 -6.14 -8.66
N GLY A 50 -5.13 -5.12 -7.81
CA GLY A 50 -4.09 -4.14 -7.49
C GLY A 50 -2.90 -4.77 -6.76
N LEU A 51 -3.16 -5.65 -5.80
CA LEU A 51 -2.13 -6.41 -5.08
C LEU A 51 -1.41 -7.38 -6.01
N GLU A 52 -2.15 -8.12 -6.84
CA GLU A 52 -1.58 -9.05 -7.83
C GLU A 52 -0.63 -8.32 -8.78
N ARG A 53 -1.08 -7.18 -9.34
CA ARG A 53 -0.25 -6.35 -10.22
C ARG A 53 0.98 -5.82 -9.50
N ALA A 54 0.86 -5.35 -8.26
CA ALA A 54 2.00 -4.86 -7.49
C ALA A 54 3.05 -5.96 -7.24
N VAL A 55 2.62 -7.17 -6.87
CA VAL A 55 3.53 -8.32 -6.69
C VAL A 55 4.23 -8.66 -8.00
N MET A 56 3.51 -8.72 -9.13
CA MET A 56 4.10 -9.01 -10.43
C MET A 56 5.14 -7.97 -10.84
N ILE A 57 4.88 -6.68 -10.59
CA ILE A 57 5.83 -5.60 -10.86
C ILE A 57 7.11 -5.78 -10.04
N VAL A 58 6.99 -5.97 -8.72
CA VAL A 58 8.15 -6.09 -7.83
C VAL A 58 8.95 -7.36 -8.11
N ALA A 59 8.27 -8.47 -8.39
CA ALA A 59 8.93 -9.73 -8.78
C ALA A 59 9.68 -9.58 -10.11
N GLY A 60 9.05 -8.94 -11.11
CA GLY A 60 9.67 -8.64 -12.39
C GLY A 60 10.89 -7.72 -12.27
N GLN A 61 10.81 -6.67 -11.45
CA GLN A 61 11.94 -5.78 -11.17
C GLN A 61 13.10 -6.52 -10.49
N SER A 62 12.79 -7.39 -9.51
CA SER A 62 13.81 -8.20 -8.83
C SER A 62 14.50 -9.17 -9.78
N LEU A 63 13.75 -9.77 -10.72
CA LEU A 63 14.29 -10.66 -11.74
C LEU A 63 15.16 -9.89 -12.74
N ALA A 64 14.68 -8.77 -13.27
CA ALA A 64 15.43 -7.93 -14.20
C ALA A 64 16.75 -7.43 -13.58
N ALA A 65 16.74 -7.07 -12.29
CA ALA A 65 17.96 -6.69 -11.58
C ALA A 65 18.95 -7.86 -11.44
N ALA A 66 18.46 -9.10 -11.25
CA ALA A 66 19.31 -10.29 -11.22
C ALA A 66 19.85 -10.65 -12.61
N GLU A 67 19.08 -10.47 -13.68
CA GLU A 67 19.51 -10.70 -15.07
C GLU A 67 20.59 -9.71 -15.52
N ALA A 68 20.56 -8.48 -15.01
CA ALA A 68 21.57 -7.46 -15.28
C ALA A 68 22.88 -7.66 -14.50
N LEU A 69 22.93 -8.62 -13.57
CA LEU A 69 24.09 -8.82 -12.69
C LEU A 69 25.27 -9.44 -13.47
N SER A 70 26.43 -8.78 -13.40
CA SER A 70 27.67 -9.31 -13.98
C SER A 70 28.29 -10.39 -13.09
N LEU A 71 28.18 -11.65 -13.51
CA LEU A 71 28.76 -12.78 -12.78
C LEU A 71 30.29 -12.76 -12.71
N ALA A 72 30.96 -12.05 -13.62
CA ALA A 72 32.42 -11.95 -13.64
C ALA A 72 32.97 -11.05 -12.51
N THR A 73 32.14 -10.16 -11.97
CA THR A 73 32.57 -9.09 -11.04
C THR A 73 31.74 -9.01 -9.78
N ALA A 74 30.59 -9.71 -9.71
CA ALA A 74 29.70 -9.66 -8.55
C ALA A 74 30.36 -10.28 -7.31
N ALA A 75 30.25 -9.59 -6.18
CA ALA A 75 30.65 -10.15 -4.90
C ALA A 75 29.67 -11.26 -4.47
N PRO A 76 30.12 -12.26 -3.67
CA PRO A 76 29.24 -13.32 -3.16
C PRO A 76 28.00 -12.80 -2.43
N GLU A 77 28.11 -11.69 -1.71
CA GLU A 77 27.04 -11.06 -0.96
C GLU A 77 25.96 -10.48 -1.90
N GLU A 78 26.40 -9.89 -3.01
CA GLU A 78 25.53 -9.34 -4.05
C GLU A 78 24.76 -10.47 -4.77
N LEU A 79 25.45 -11.56 -5.10
CA LEU A 79 24.83 -12.77 -5.64
C LEU A 79 23.76 -13.33 -4.70
N ALA A 80 24.10 -13.46 -3.40
CA ALA A 80 23.17 -13.94 -2.38
C ALA A 80 21.96 -13.02 -2.22
N TYR A 81 22.16 -11.70 -2.29
CA TYR A 81 21.10 -10.70 -2.24
C TYR A 81 20.11 -10.89 -3.39
N HIS A 82 20.59 -10.94 -4.63
CA HIS A 82 19.75 -11.07 -5.83
C HIS A 82 19.03 -12.42 -5.87
N LEU A 83 19.71 -13.53 -5.52
CA LEU A 83 19.08 -14.84 -5.40
C LEU A 83 17.97 -14.83 -4.34
N GLY A 84 18.22 -14.19 -3.20
CA GLY A 84 17.23 -14.01 -2.14
C GLY A 84 16.02 -13.19 -2.61
N ALA A 85 16.23 -12.13 -3.39
CA ALA A 85 15.18 -11.30 -3.95
C ALA A 85 14.32 -12.09 -4.94
N VAL A 86 14.92 -12.82 -5.88
CA VAL A 86 14.22 -13.68 -6.85
C VAL A 86 13.41 -14.75 -6.13
N LYS A 87 13.98 -15.43 -5.13
CA LYS A 87 13.26 -16.42 -4.32
C LYS A 87 12.02 -15.83 -3.64
N ARG A 88 12.13 -14.64 -3.04
CA ARG A 88 10.99 -13.96 -2.40
C ARG A 88 9.93 -13.56 -3.41
N GLY A 89 10.33 -13.01 -4.56
CA GLY A 89 9.42 -12.65 -5.65
C GLY A 89 8.66 -13.87 -6.16
N LEU A 90 9.36 -14.97 -6.45
CA LEU A 90 8.74 -16.23 -6.88
C LEU A 90 7.75 -16.76 -5.83
N ARG A 91 8.12 -16.77 -4.55
CA ARG A 91 7.22 -17.19 -3.47
C ARG A 91 5.95 -16.34 -3.44
N ALA A 92 6.06 -15.02 -3.57
CA ALA A 92 4.92 -14.12 -3.57
C ALA A 92 3.99 -14.38 -4.78
N VAL A 93 4.56 -14.60 -5.97
CA VAL A 93 3.78 -14.95 -7.17
C VAL A 93 3.07 -16.30 -6.97
N LEU A 94 3.76 -17.32 -6.47
CA LEU A 94 3.16 -18.62 -6.19
C LEU A 94 2.03 -18.53 -5.17
N GLN A 95 2.14 -17.65 -4.16
CA GLN A 95 1.07 -17.41 -3.19
C GLN A 95 -0.17 -16.75 -3.80
N LEU A 96 -0.04 -15.96 -4.86
CA LEU A 96 -1.19 -15.42 -5.60
C LEU A 96 -1.91 -16.48 -6.42
N LEU A 97 -1.15 -17.41 -6.99
CA LEU A 97 -1.66 -18.50 -7.83
C LEU A 97 -2.19 -19.67 -7.01
N ALA A 98 -1.71 -19.83 -5.77
CA ALA A 98 -2.18 -20.86 -4.87
C ALA A 98 -3.70 -20.72 -4.68
N PRO A 99 -4.47 -21.81 -4.85
CA PRO A 99 -5.88 -21.79 -4.51
C PRO A 99 -6.01 -21.39 -3.04
N VAL A 100 -6.81 -20.36 -2.77
CA VAL A 100 -7.28 -20.13 -1.41
C VAL A 100 -8.24 -21.27 -1.11
N GLU A 101 -7.81 -22.25 -0.30
CA GLU A 101 -8.75 -23.22 0.26
C GLU A 101 -9.82 -22.42 1.01
N GLY A 102 -10.99 -22.34 0.37
CA GLY A 102 -12.13 -21.62 0.91
C GLY A 102 -12.49 -22.24 2.24
N THR A 103 -12.41 -21.44 3.30
CA THR A 103 -13.12 -21.71 4.53
C THR A 103 -14.58 -21.91 4.14
N GLY A 104 -15.06 -23.14 4.33
CA GLY A 104 -16.40 -23.57 4.01
C GLY A 104 -17.45 -22.61 4.55
N ARG A 105 -18.46 -22.42 3.71
CA ARG A 105 -19.69 -21.67 3.93
C ARG A 105 -20.45 -22.14 5.16
#